data_AF-A0A3M8AMY8-F1
#
_entry.id   AF-A0A3M8AMY8-F1
#
_cell.length_a   1.000
_cell.length_b   1.000
_cell.length_c   1.000
_cell.angle_alpha   90.00
_cell.angle_beta   90.00
_cell.angle_gamma   90.00
#
_symmetry.space_group_name_H-M   'P 1'
#
loop_
_entity.id
_entity.type
_entity.pdbx_description
1 polymer ?
#
loop_
_entity_poly.entity_id
_entity_poly.type
_entity_poly.pdbx_seq_one_letter_code
_entity_poly.pdbx_strand_id
1 'polypeptide(L)'
;MEFKRNPKHDKAEFERQLKAQEEGINSLTVEEFIQNRDRYLKEGRALEGNAAQKLARQEALKEKVAELRKQGLSREEATKKAEEWIKEQAALHNPDQIAGGKPDNIGGMGDKRINSSIGSQWKSKIGKLDKQIREIASTMTKEERESTFLNIKLKF
;
A
#
# COMPACT_ATOMS: atom_id res chain seq x y z
N MET A 1 7.02 -6.86 -13.23
CA MET A 1 7.79 -7.17 -12.01
C MET A 1 7.14 -8.36 -11.32
N GLU A 2 7.91 -9.40 -11.03
CA GLU A 2 7.40 -10.65 -10.44
C GLU A 2 7.49 -10.60 -8.90
N PHE A 3 6.40 -10.89 -8.22
CA PHE A 3 6.28 -11.10 -6.78
C PHE A 3 6.10 -12.59 -6.49
N LYS A 4 6.43 -13.02 -5.27
CA LYS A 4 6.29 -14.40 -4.83
C LYS A 4 5.23 -14.45 -3.75
N ARG A 5 4.16 -15.20 -4.00
CA ARG A 5 3.15 -15.50 -2.97
C ARG A 5 3.60 -16.69 -2.14
N ASN A 6 3.51 -16.56 -0.82
CA ASN A 6 3.64 -17.71 0.08
C ASN A 6 2.41 -18.63 -0.09
N PRO A 7 2.56 -19.95 -0.31
CA PRO A 7 1.42 -20.85 -0.43
C PRO A 7 0.42 -20.82 0.74
N LYS A 8 0.88 -20.44 1.94
CA LYS A 8 0.03 -20.28 3.14
C LYS A 8 -0.80 -18.98 3.14
N HIS A 9 -0.50 -18.04 2.25
CA HIS A 9 -1.30 -16.82 2.10
C HIS A 9 -2.51 -17.09 1.23
N ASP A 10 -3.64 -16.51 1.62
CA ASP A 10 -4.83 -16.50 0.79
C ASP A 10 -4.50 -15.88 -0.58
N LYS A 11 -4.88 -16.60 -1.65
CA LYS A 11 -4.52 -16.21 -3.00
C LYS A 11 -5.25 -14.94 -3.43
N ALA A 12 -6.55 -14.85 -3.15
CA ALA A 12 -7.37 -13.72 -3.57
C ALA A 12 -6.97 -12.44 -2.85
N GLU A 13 -6.66 -12.52 -1.56
CA GLU A 13 -6.19 -11.38 -0.77
C GLU A 13 -4.78 -10.94 -1.20
N PHE A 14 -3.89 -11.88 -1.52
CA PHE A 14 -2.58 -11.54 -2.07
C PHE A 14 -2.72 -10.82 -3.41
N GLU A 15 -3.56 -11.34 -4.30
CA GLU A 15 -3.84 -10.73 -5.61
C GLU A 15 -4.45 -9.34 -5.46
N ARG A 16 -5.45 -9.17 -4.58
CA ARG A 16 -6.08 -7.88 -4.29
C ARG A 16 -5.06 -6.85 -3.81
N GLN A 17 -4.23 -7.21 -2.82
CA GLN A 17 -3.22 -6.30 -2.30
C GLN A 17 -2.15 -5.99 -3.35
N LEU A 18 -1.70 -6.97 -4.15
CA LEU A 18 -0.73 -6.71 -5.20
C LEU A 18 -1.30 -5.83 -6.32
N LYS A 19 -2.57 -6.03 -6.69
CA LYS A 19 -3.25 -5.18 -7.67
C LYS A 19 -3.37 -3.75 -7.17
N ALA A 20 -3.72 -3.56 -5.89
CA ALA A 20 -3.77 -2.23 -5.31
C ALA A 20 -2.39 -1.54 -5.28
N GLN A 21 -1.30 -2.30 -5.13
CA GLN A 21 0.07 -1.79 -5.28
C GLN A 21 0.38 -1.38 -6.72
N GLU A 22 -0.08 -2.16 -7.71
CA GLU A 22 0.04 -1.80 -9.14
C GLU A 22 -0.74 -0.53 -9.47
N GLU A 23 -2.00 -0.45 -9.05
CA GLU A 23 -2.86 0.72 -9.26
C GLU A 23 -2.26 1.97 -8.60
N GLY A 24 -1.78 1.83 -7.36
CA GLY A 24 -1.16 2.92 -6.64
C GLY A 24 0.13 3.43 -7.28
N ILE A 25 1.05 2.55 -7.70
CA ILE A 25 2.28 3.04 -8.35
C ILE A 25 1.97 3.68 -9.70
N ASN A 26 0.97 3.18 -10.42
CA ASN A 26 0.56 3.74 -11.71
C ASN A 26 -0.28 5.01 -11.60
N SER A 27 -0.77 5.37 -10.41
CA SER A 27 -1.40 6.68 -10.17
C SER A 27 -0.38 7.79 -9.94
N LEU A 28 0.91 7.47 -9.83
CA LEU A 28 1.97 8.46 -9.67
C LEU A 28 2.47 8.91 -11.04
N THR A 29 2.72 10.21 -11.14
CA THR A 29 3.54 10.77 -12.22
C THR A 29 5.01 10.41 -12.01
N VAL A 30 5.82 10.53 -13.06
CA VAL A 30 7.28 10.34 -12.98
C VAL A 30 7.88 11.27 -11.92
N GLU A 31 7.46 12.53 -11.91
CA GLU A 31 7.94 13.52 -10.94
C GLU A 31 7.55 13.17 -9.50
N GLU A 32 6.28 12.85 -9.25
CA GLU A 32 5.82 12.45 -7.91
C GLU A 32 6.54 11.20 -7.40
N PHE A 33 6.75 10.20 -8.27
CA PHE A 33 7.49 9.00 -7.88
C PHE A 33 8.92 9.35 -7.44
N ILE A 34 9.63 10.16 -8.23
CA ILE A 34 11.01 10.56 -7.92
C ILE A 34 11.07 11.31 -6.59
N GLN A 35 10.18 12.30 -6.40
CA GLN A 35 10.13 13.09 -5.16
C GLN A 35 9.82 12.22 -3.93
N ASN A 36 8.84 11.31 -4.05
CA ASN A 36 8.49 10.39 -2.97
C ASN A 36 9.64 9.43 -2.65
N ARG A 37 10.35 8.94 -3.67
CA ARG A 37 11.51 8.07 -3.51
C ARG A 37 12.70 8.79 -2.88
N ASP A 38 12.99 10.02 -3.29
CA ASP A 38 14.05 10.85 -2.71
C ASP A 38 13.79 11.12 -1.23
N ARG A 39 12.54 11.48 -0.91
CA ARG A 39 12.11 11.65 0.48
C ARG A 39 12.27 10.38 1.29
N TYR A 40 11.78 9.24 0.79
CA TYR A 40 11.92 7.95 1.48
C TYR A 40 13.38 7.55 1.71
N LEU A 41 14.25 7.77 0.72
CA LEU A 41 15.69 7.46 0.85
C LEU A 41 16.39 8.34 1.88
N LYS A 42 15.97 9.60 2.01
CA LYS A 42 16.52 10.56 2.96
C LYS A 42 16.00 10.37 4.38
N GLU A 43 14.69 10.16 4.52
CA GLU A 43 13.97 10.25 5.80
C GLU A 43 13.45 8.89 6.30
N GLY A 44 13.42 7.88 5.43
CA GLY A 44 12.75 6.62 5.70
C GLY A 44 11.22 6.73 5.63
N ARG A 45 10.52 5.93 6.44
CA ARG A 45 9.05 5.99 6.54
C ARG A 45 8.64 7.27 7.25
N ALA A 46 7.70 8.00 6.64
CA ALA A 46 7.25 9.27 7.19
C ALA A 46 6.38 9.08 8.45
N LEU A 47 6.64 9.86 9.49
CA LEU A 47 5.98 9.74 10.79
C LEU A 47 4.53 10.22 10.75
N GLU A 48 4.20 11.19 9.90
CA GLU A 48 2.83 11.69 9.73
C GLU A 48 1.86 10.60 9.23
N GLY A 49 2.38 9.59 8.52
CA GLY A 49 1.60 8.43 8.12
C GLY A 49 1.05 7.62 9.30
N ASN A 50 1.65 7.74 10.49
CA ASN A 50 1.16 7.05 11.69
C ASN A 50 -0.23 7.55 12.12
N ALA A 51 -0.50 8.85 11.97
CA ALA A 51 -1.80 9.43 12.30
C ALA A 51 -2.88 8.93 11.33
N ALA A 52 -2.58 8.95 10.02
CA ALA A 52 -3.47 8.44 8.97
C ALA A 52 -3.77 6.94 9.17
N GLN A 53 -2.74 6.13 9.48
CA GLN A 53 -2.92 4.72 9.79
C GLN A 53 -3.80 4.48 11.02
N LYS A 54 -3.58 5.24 12.10
CA LYS A 54 -4.39 5.11 13.32
C LYS A 54 -5.85 5.44 13.04
N LEU A 55 -6.11 6.54 12.32
CA LEU A 55 -7.47 6.95 11.95
C LEU A 55 -8.14 5.89 11.07
N ALA A 56 -7.45 5.41 10.02
CA ALA A 56 -7.99 4.39 9.13
C ALA A 56 -8.33 3.08 9.87
N ARG A 57 -7.53 2.68 10.86
CA ARG A 57 -7.82 1.51 11.69
C ARG A 57 -9.02 1.72 12.61
N GLN A 58 -9.19 2.93 13.15
CA GLN A 58 -10.34 3.26 13.98
C GLN A 58 -11.64 3.26 13.17
N GLU A 59 -11.63 3.84 11.98
CA GLU A 59 -12.80 3.82 11.10
C GLU A 59 -13.12 2.40 10.62
N ALA A 60 -12.11 1.63 10.20
CA ALA A 60 -12.31 0.23 9.82
C ALA A 60 -12.88 -0.62 10.97
N LEU A 61 -12.47 -0.37 12.21
CA LEU A 61 -13.03 -1.04 13.38
C LEU A 61 -14.52 -0.70 13.55
N LYS A 62 -14.90 0.59 13.45
CA LYS A 62 -16.31 1.02 13.54
C LYS A 62 -17.16 0.40 12.44
N GLU A 63 -16.67 0.42 11.20
CA GLU A 63 -17.34 -0.18 10.06
C GLU A 63 -17.53 -1.69 10.25
N LYS A 64 -16.50 -2.39 10.73
CA LYS A 64 -16.58 -3.83 11.00
C LYS A 64 -17.60 -4.16 12.08
N VAL A 65 -17.68 -3.36 13.15
CA VAL A 65 -18.72 -3.52 14.17
C VAL A 65 -20.11 -3.33 13.55
N ALA A 66 -20.31 -2.29 12.73
CA ALA A 66 -21.58 -2.04 12.06
C ALA A 66 -21.97 -3.18 11.10
N GLU A 67 -21.01 -3.71 10.33
CA GLU A 67 -21.20 -4.87 9.45
C GLU A 67 -21.67 -6.10 10.24
N LEU A 68 -20.95 -6.45 11.32
CA LEU A 68 -21.28 -7.60 12.17
C LEU A 68 -22.63 -7.43 12.88
N ARG A 69 -23.00 -6.19 13.26
CA ARG A 69 -24.32 -5.88 13.82
C ARG A 69 -25.44 -6.12 12.82
N LYS A 70 -25.25 -5.73 11.55
CA LYS A 70 -26.20 -6.00 10.46
C LYS A 70 -26.36 -7.50 10.18
N GLN A 71 -25.34 -8.29 10.49
CA GLN A 71 -25.38 -9.76 10.42
C GLN A 71 -26.07 -10.42 11.64
N GLY A 72 -26.60 -9.64 12.58
CA GLY A 72 -27.43 -10.12 13.69
C GLY A 72 -26.69 -10.33 15.02
N LEU A 73 -25.37 -10.19 15.08
CA LEU A 73 -24.61 -10.32 16.34
C LEU A 73 -24.96 -9.20 17.31
N SER A 74 -24.90 -9.43 18.62
CA SER A 74 -25.05 -8.37 19.63
C SER A 74 -23.92 -7.33 19.54
N ARG A 75 -24.08 -6.18 20.22
CA ARG A 75 -23.07 -5.10 20.20
C ARG A 75 -21.76 -5.58 20.82
N GLU A 76 -21.86 -6.33 21.91
CA GLU A 76 -20.70 -6.89 22.60
C GLU A 76 -19.95 -7.90 21.74
N GLU A 77 -20.66 -8.88 21.15
CA GLU A 77 -20.05 -9.88 20.28
C GLU A 77 -19.45 -9.26 19.01
N ALA A 78 -20.14 -8.29 18.40
CA ALA A 78 -19.64 -7.58 17.22
C ALA A 78 -18.37 -6.80 17.53
N THR A 79 -18.33 -6.10 18.68
CA THR A 79 -17.14 -5.35 19.14
C THR A 79 -15.96 -6.30 19.33
N LYS A 80 -16.16 -7.38 20.09
CA LYS A 80 -15.11 -8.37 20.35
C LYS A 80 -14.56 -8.99 19.06
N LYS A 81 -15.43 -9.39 18.12
CA LYS A 81 -14.98 -9.98 16.85
C LYS A 81 -14.28 -8.96 15.95
N ALA A 82 -14.72 -7.71 15.93
CA ALA A 82 -14.07 -6.64 15.17
C ALA A 82 -12.67 -6.32 15.74
N GLU A 83 -12.51 -6.34 17.06
CA GLU A 83 -11.21 -6.18 17.74
C GLU A 83 -10.25 -7.32 17.42
N GLU A 84 -10.71 -8.58 17.36
CA GLU A 84 -9.87 -9.69 16.91
C GLU A 84 -9.52 -9.58 15.42
N TRP A 85 -10.48 -9.19 14.58
CA TRP A 85 -10.24 -9.00 13.16
C TRP A 85 -9.18 -7.92 12.89
N ILE A 86 -9.29 -6.74 13.51
CA ILE A 86 -8.38 -5.61 13.25
C ILE A 86 -6.93 -5.92 13.69
N LYS A 87 -6.71 -6.82 14.65
CA LYS A 87 -5.37 -7.29 15.04
C LYS A 87 -4.66 -8.00 13.89
N GLU A 88 -5.39 -8.65 12.99
CA GLU A 88 -4.84 -9.35 11.82
C GLU A 88 -4.75 -8.46 10.57
N GLN A 89 -5.29 -7.24 10.64
CA GLN A 89 -5.24 -6.28 9.54
C GLN A 89 -4.06 -5.31 9.64
N ALA A 90 -3.60 -4.84 8.50
CA ALA A 90 -2.75 -3.67 8.34
C ALA A 90 -3.49 -2.59 7.54
N ALA A 91 -3.21 -1.32 7.84
CA ALA A 91 -3.55 -0.21 6.97
C ALA A 91 -2.63 -0.27 5.74
N LEU A 92 -3.22 -0.38 4.55
CA LEU A 92 -2.50 -0.61 3.31
C LEU A 92 -2.08 0.73 2.67
N HIS A 93 -0.77 0.88 2.47
CA HIS A 93 -0.21 1.92 1.62
C HIS A 93 -0.16 1.38 0.19
N ASN A 94 -0.82 2.08 -0.74
CA ASN A 94 -0.93 1.68 -2.16
C ASN A 94 -0.37 2.80 -3.05
N PRO A 95 0.88 2.70 -3.54
CA PRO A 95 1.84 1.64 -3.27
C PRO A 95 2.48 1.82 -1.87
N ASP A 96 3.29 0.86 -1.42
CA ASP A 96 4.06 1.02 -0.17
C ASP A 96 4.99 2.25 -0.28
N GLN A 97 5.24 2.95 0.83
CA GLN A 97 6.16 4.09 0.86
C GLN A 97 7.55 3.74 0.34
N ILE A 98 8.02 2.50 0.55
CA ILE A 98 9.26 1.99 -0.04
C ILE A 98 9.23 2.14 -1.57
N ALA A 99 8.07 1.94 -2.20
CA ALA A 99 7.86 2.04 -3.63
C ALA A 99 7.39 3.43 -4.10
N GLY A 100 7.53 4.47 -3.26
CA GLY A 100 7.15 5.84 -3.60
C GLY A 100 5.70 6.19 -3.25
N GLY A 101 5.03 5.40 -2.41
CA GLY A 101 3.68 5.73 -1.95
C GLY A 101 3.61 6.94 -1.02
N LYS A 102 2.48 7.67 -1.09
CA LYS A 102 2.20 8.83 -0.25
C LYS A 102 1.86 8.39 1.18
N PRO A 103 2.52 8.92 2.23
CA PRO A 103 2.36 8.44 3.61
C PRO A 103 0.97 8.56 4.22
N ASP A 104 0.15 9.48 3.71
CA ASP A 104 -1.20 9.79 4.16
C ASP A 104 -2.28 9.07 3.35
N ASN A 105 -1.92 8.41 2.24
CA ASN A 105 -2.86 7.70 1.38
C ASN A 105 -3.06 6.24 1.83
N ILE A 106 -4.11 5.99 2.60
CA ILE A 106 -4.50 4.64 3.03
C ILE A 106 -5.58 4.08 2.09
N GLY A 107 -5.25 3.03 1.35
CA GLY A 107 -6.16 2.39 0.39
C GLY A 107 -7.12 1.36 1.01
N GLY A 108 -7.17 1.27 2.34
CA GLY A 108 -8.02 0.35 3.09
C GLY A 108 -7.25 -0.62 3.98
N MET A 109 -7.94 -1.63 4.51
CA MET A 109 -7.36 -2.68 5.34
C MET A 109 -7.07 -3.96 4.53
N GLY A 110 -6.12 -4.75 4.99
CA GLY A 110 -5.87 -6.10 4.48
C GLY A 110 -5.01 -6.95 5.41
N ASP A 111 -4.88 -8.24 5.10
CA ASP A 111 -4.08 -9.17 5.91
C ASP A 111 -2.65 -8.64 6.09
N LYS A 112 -2.24 -8.45 7.34
CA LYS A 112 -0.94 -7.84 7.70
C LYS A 112 0.26 -8.68 7.26
N ARG A 113 0.13 -10.01 7.19
CA ARG A 113 1.20 -10.94 6.83
C ARG A 113 1.44 -10.90 5.32
N ILE A 114 0.35 -10.83 4.55
CA ILE A 114 0.40 -10.58 3.11
C ILE A 114 1.05 -9.23 2.82
N ASN A 115 0.58 -8.16 3.48
CA ASN A 115 1.13 -6.82 3.30
C ASN A 115 2.63 -6.76 3.62
N SER A 116 3.05 -7.36 4.74
CA SER A 116 4.46 -7.47 5.13
C SER A 116 5.30 -8.25 4.09
N SER A 117 4.73 -9.33 3.53
CA SER A 117 5.39 -10.13 2.50
C SER A 117 5.53 -9.39 1.17
N ILE A 118 4.60 -8.50 0.81
CA ILE A 118 4.72 -7.64 -0.38
C ILE A 118 5.75 -6.54 -0.10
N GLY A 119 5.66 -5.87 1.05
CA GLY A 119 6.59 -4.82 1.47
C GLY A 119 8.05 -5.27 1.55
N SER A 120 8.32 -6.49 2.03
CA SER A 120 9.68 -7.04 2.06
C SER A 120 10.25 -7.27 0.65
N GLN A 121 9.41 -7.64 -0.31
CA GLN A 121 9.82 -7.85 -1.70
C GLN A 121 10.11 -6.55 -2.43
N TRP A 122 9.44 -5.45 -2.08
CA TRP A 122 9.77 -4.13 -2.62
C TRP A 122 11.23 -3.76 -2.39
N LYS A 123 11.80 -4.07 -1.21
CA LYS A 123 13.18 -3.73 -0.85
C LYS A 123 14.22 -4.22 -1.86
N SER A 124 14.03 -5.42 -2.42
CA SER A 124 14.97 -6.00 -3.40
C SER A 124 14.65 -5.62 -4.84
N LYS A 125 13.46 -5.09 -5.12
CA LYS A 125 12.98 -4.83 -6.49
C LYS A 125 12.99 -3.34 -6.85
N ILE A 126 12.73 -2.47 -5.87
CA ILE A 126 12.50 -1.04 -6.13
C ILE A 126 13.74 -0.35 -6.68
N GLY A 127 14.96 -0.72 -6.24
CA GLY A 127 16.18 -0.06 -6.68
C GLY A 127 16.41 -0.13 -8.20
N LYS A 128 16.08 -1.28 -8.82
CA LYS A 128 16.18 -1.43 -10.28
C LYS A 128 15.13 -0.56 -11.00
N LEU A 129 13.90 -0.56 -10.50
CA LEU A 129 12.81 0.23 -11.08
C LEU A 129 13.08 1.74 -10.95
N ASP A 130 13.51 2.18 -9.77
CA ASP A 130 13.87 3.57 -9.46
C ASP A 130 14.96 4.09 -10.41
N LYS A 131 16.02 3.29 -10.62
CA LYS A 131 17.08 3.63 -11.59
C LYS A 131 16.53 3.78 -13.01
N GLN A 132 15.68 2.85 -13.46
CA GLN A 132 15.09 2.90 -14.81
C GLN A 132 14.20 4.13 -15.01
N ILE A 133 13.36 4.46 -14.02
CA ILE A 133 12.49 5.64 -14.08
C ILE A 133 13.34 6.91 -14.15
N ARG A 134 14.41 7.01 -13.34
CA ARG A 134 15.31 8.17 -13.36
C ARG A 134 16.07 8.33 -14.67
N GLU A 135 16.48 7.23 -15.29
CA GLU A 135 17.14 7.24 -16.59
C GLU A 135 16.21 7.82 -17.66
N ILE A 136 14.95 7.36 -17.71
CA ILE A 136 13.92 7.91 -18.61
C ILE A 136 13.64 9.38 -18.28
N ALA A 137 13.49 9.71 -16.99
CA ALA A 137 13.22 11.07 -16.53
C ALA A 137 14.32 12.07 -16.93
N SER A 138 15.57 11.61 -17.10
CA SER A 138 16.69 12.47 -17.50
C SER A 138 16.58 13.00 -18.94
N THR A 139 15.75 12.37 -19.77
CA THR A 139 15.49 12.78 -21.15
C THR A 139 14.18 13.57 -21.30
N MET A 140 13.47 13.81 -20.20
CA MET A 140 12.17 14.47 -20.18
C MET A 140 12.29 15.92 -19.73
N THR A 141 11.41 16.80 -20.23
CA THR A 141 11.22 18.12 -19.62
C THR A 141 10.56 18.00 -18.26
N LYS A 142 10.51 19.10 -17.50
CA LYS A 142 9.80 19.12 -16.22
C LYS A 142 8.31 18.85 -16.43
N GLU A 143 7.71 19.50 -17.42
CA GLU A 143 6.29 19.38 -17.75
C GLU A 143 5.94 17.94 -18.12
N GLU A 144 6.79 17.29 -18.93
CA GLU A 144 6.61 15.88 -19.28
C GLU A 144 6.64 14.97 -18.04
N ARG A 145 7.57 15.21 -17.09
CA ARG A 145 7.64 14.41 -15.85
C ARG A 145 6.42 14.60 -14.96
N GLU A 146 5.87 15.80 -14.94
CA GLU A 146 4.67 16.15 -14.16
C GLU A 146 3.37 15.63 -14.80
N SER A 147 3.35 15.37 -16.12
CA SER A 147 2.15 14.87 -16.81
C SER A 147 2.19 13.38 -17.18
N THR A 148 3.35 12.73 -17.09
CA THR A 148 3.51 11.32 -17.49
C THR A 148 3.32 10.39 -16.30
N PHE A 149 2.30 9.54 -16.35
CA PHE A 149 2.04 8.50 -15.35
C PHE A 149 2.91 7.26 -15.57
N LEU A 150 3.23 6.57 -14.48
CA LEU A 150 3.90 5.28 -14.54
C LEU A 150 2.97 4.19 -15.13
N ASN A 151 3.57 3.20 -15.80
CA ASN A 151 2.87 2.04 -16.34
C ASN A 151 3.63 0.75 -16.02
N ILE A 152 3.60 0.39 -14.75
CA ILE A 152 4.27 -0.78 -14.19
C ILE A 152 3.27 -1.94 -14.12
N LYS A 153 3.73 -3.13 -14.48
CA LYS A 153 2.96 -4.38 -14.33
C LYS A 153 3.53 -5.23 -13.22
N LEU A 154 2.70 -5.63 -12.26
CA LEU A 154 3.02 -6.54 -11.16
C LEU A 154 2.32 -7.88 -11.40
N LYS A 155 3.01 -8.99 -11.13
CA LYS A 155 2.50 -10.36 -11.28
C LYS A 155 3.06 -11.28 -10.20
N PHE A 156 2.43 -12.42 -9.96
CA PHE A 156 2.85 -13.39 -8.92
C PHE A 156 2.45 -14.84 -9.21
#